data_AF-A0A1W4WSP3-F1
#
_entry.id   AF-A0A1W4WSP3-F1
#
_cell.length_a   1.000
_cell.length_b   1.000
_cell.length_c   1.000
_cell.angle_alpha   90.00
_cell.angle_beta   90.00
_cell.angle_gamma   90.00
#
_symmetry.space_group_name_H-M   'P 1'
#
loop_
_entity.id
_entity.type
_entity.pdbx_description
1 polymer ?
#
loop_
_entity_poly.entity_id
_entity_poly.type
_entity_poly.pdbx_seq_one_letter_code
_entity_poly.pdbx_strand_id
1 'polypeptide(L)'
;MYRSLNNFIEKSGFGDGKACLLRTICEIAEIPFEKRTGLFAEILHILLTPSTTSEEIEDYSDMEYYAAEKLGKQTGNCHVLYSECSFSLVSTFTKLK
;
A
#
# COMPACT_ATOMS: atom_id res chain seq x y z
N MET A 1 7.24 1.84 -11.05
CA MET A 1 7.72 1.23 -9.79
C MET A 1 6.73 0.21 -9.26
N TYR A 2 5.44 0.55 -9.20
CA TYR A 2 4.41 -0.34 -8.63
C TYR A 2 4.26 -1.67 -9.37
N ARG A 3 4.53 -1.73 -10.68
CA ARG A 3 4.61 -3.00 -11.44
C ARG A 3 5.66 -3.96 -10.88
N SER A 4 6.84 -3.46 -10.50
CA SER A 4 7.91 -4.27 -9.91
C SER A 4 7.54 -4.77 -8.52
N LEU A 5 6.88 -3.92 -7.70
CA LEU A 5 6.33 -4.35 -6.41
C LEU A 5 5.24 -5.40 -6.58
N ASN A 6 4.33 -5.21 -7.53
CA ASN A 6 3.27 -6.17 -7.83
C ASN A 6 3.88 -7.54 -8.15
N ASN A 7 4.84 -7.59 -9.08
CA ASN A 7 5.52 -8.82 -9.46
C ASN A 7 6.27 -9.48 -8.29
N PHE A 8 6.83 -8.69 -7.37
CA PHE A 8 7.49 -9.21 -6.17
C PHE A 8 6.47 -9.84 -5.21
N ILE A 9 5.33 -9.18 -4.99
CA ILE A 9 4.26 -9.65 -4.11
C ILE A 9 3.58 -10.89 -4.72
N GLU A 10 3.30 -10.91 -6.02
CA GLU A 10 2.77 -12.10 -6.70
C GLU A 10 3.65 -13.34 -6.49
N LYS A 11 4.97 -13.17 -6.61
CA LYS A 11 5.95 -14.26 -6.42
C LYS A 11 6.09 -14.73 -4.98
N SER A 12 5.62 -13.95 -4.00
CA SER A 12 5.73 -14.27 -2.58
C SER A 12 4.62 -15.19 -2.06
N GLY A 13 3.56 -15.43 -2.86
CA GLY A 13 2.48 -16.37 -2.53
C GLY A 13 1.47 -15.84 -1.50
N PHE A 14 1.42 -14.52 -1.29
CA PHE A 14 0.56 -13.87 -0.28
C PHE A 14 -0.90 -13.62 -0.71
N GLY A 15 -1.33 -14.17 -1.85
CA GLY A 15 -2.64 -13.96 -2.45
C GLY A 15 -2.53 -13.27 -3.81
N ASP A 16 -3.60 -12.60 -4.24
CA ASP A 16 -3.55 -11.74 -5.42
C ASP A 16 -2.58 -10.58 -5.17
N GLY A 17 -1.48 -10.55 -5.91
CA GLY A 17 -0.41 -9.58 -5.69
C GLY A 17 -0.87 -8.14 -5.91
N LYS A 18 -1.83 -7.92 -6.82
CA LYS A 18 -2.38 -6.60 -7.09
C LYS A 18 -3.26 -6.15 -5.93
N ALA A 19 -4.15 -7.02 -5.44
CA ALA A 19 -4.96 -6.74 -4.27
C ALA A 19 -4.10 -6.46 -3.04
N CYS A 20 -3.00 -7.20 -2.86
CA CYS A 20 -2.07 -6.99 -1.75
C CYS A 20 -1.27 -5.68 -1.84
N LEU A 21 -0.88 -5.27 -3.05
CA LEU A 21 -0.23 -3.98 -3.24
C LEU A 21 -1.20 -2.83 -2.94
N LEU A 22 -2.45 -2.91 -3.45
CA LEU A 22 -3.50 -1.93 -3.18
C LEU A 22 -3.82 -1.85 -1.69
N ARG A 23 -3.94 -3.00 -1.02
CA ARG A 23 -4.13 -3.08 0.44
C ARG A 23 -3.02 -2.35 1.18
N THR A 24 -1.78 -2.58 0.80
CA THR A 24 -0.62 -1.98 1.45
C THR A 24 -0.58 -0.47 1.29
N ILE A 25 -0.85 0.04 0.08
CA ILE A 25 -0.93 1.49 -0.20
C ILE A 25 -2.03 2.13 0.65
N CYS A 26 -3.21 1.50 0.70
CA CYS A 26 -4.33 1.95 1.53
C CYS A 26 -3.96 1.96 3.01
N GLU A 27 -3.41 0.86 3.55
CA GLU A 27 -3.06 0.73 4.97
C GLU A 27 -2.01 1.77 5.39
N ILE A 28 -1.05 2.07 4.51
CA ILE A 28 -0.05 3.13 4.76
C ILE A 28 -0.72 4.49 4.76
N ALA A 29 -1.60 4.76 3.79
CA ALA A 29 -2.31 6.03 3.69
C ALA A 29 -3.28 6.28 4.88
N GLU A 30 -3.73 5.23 5.56
CA GLU A 30 -4.52 5.29 6.80
C GLU A 30 -3.70 5.74 8.03
N ILE A 31 -2.37 5.61 7.99
CA ILE A 31 -1.50 5.99 9.13
C ILE A 31 -1.30 7.52 9.17
N PRO A 32 -1.73 8.18 10.27
CA PRO A 32 -1.51 9.61 10.47
C PRO A 32 -0.02 9.96 10.49
N PHE A 33 0.33 11.14 10.00
CA PHE A 33 1.73 11.58 9.90
C PHE A 33 2.46 11.55 11.25
N GLU A 34 1.76 11.90 12.32
CA GLU A 34 2.28 11.95 13.69
C GLU A 34 2.63 10.57 14.26
N LYS A 35 2.08 9.50 13.66
CA LYS A 35 2.33 8.11 14.05
C LYS A 35 3.36 7.42 13.15
N ARG A 36 3.93 8.12 12.17
CA ARG A 36 5.00 7.63 11.29
C ARG A 36 6.33 7.70 12.02
N THR A 37 6.56 6.78 12.93
CA THR A 37 7.81 6.74 13.69
C THR A 37 8.79 5.75 13.08
N GLY A 38 10.02 6.20 12.85
CA GLY A 38 11.13 5.36 12.40
C GLY A 38 11.35 5.39 10.89
N LEU A 39 12.61 5.19 10.50
CA LEU A 39 13.10 5.30 9.12
C LEU A 39 12.33 4.42 8.12
N PHE A 40 11.94 3.21 8.55
CA PHE A 40 11.19 2.30 7.69
C PHE A 40 9.77 2.78 7.39
N ALA A 41 9.11 3.44 8.35
CA ALA A 41 7.79 4.02 8.11
C ALA A 41 7.89 5.17 7.09
N GLU A 42 8.90 6.02 7.21
CA GLU A 42 9.14 7.11 6.26
C GLU A 42 9.47 6.59 4.85
N ILE A 43 10.33 5.58 4.73
CA ILE A 43 10.66 4.95 3.44
C ILE A 43 9.40 4.35 2.80
N LEU A 44 8.60 3.60 3.55
CA LEU A 44 7.36 3.02 3.04
C LEU A 44 6.38 4.11 2.61
N HIS A 45 6.29 5.23 3.34
CA HIS A 45 5.48 6.36 2.92
C HIS A 45 5.96 6.97 1.61
N ILE A 46 7.26 7.16 1.40
CA ILE A 46 7.77 7.69 0.13
C ILE A 46 7.45 6.74 -1.02
N LEU A 47 7.63 5.44 -0.81
CA LEU A 47 7.44 4.43 -1.87
C LEU A 47 5.98 4.08 -2.15
N LEU A 48 5.07 4.28 -1.18
CA LEU A 48 3.69 3.80 -1.23
C LEU A 48 2.67 4.92 -0.99
N THR A 49 3.06 6.15 -1.34
CA THR A 49 2.16 7.32 -1.43
C THR A 49 2.14 7.77 -2.90
N PRO A 50 1.26 7.18 -3.74
CA PRO A 50 1.16 7.47 -5.18
C PRO A 50 1.09 8.96 -5.53
N SER A 51 0.41 9.77 -4.72
CA SER A 51 0.34 11.24 -4.87
C SER A 51 1.68 11.96 -4.78
N THR A 52 2.71 11.33 -4.22
CA THR A 52 4.06 11.90 -4.06
C THR A 52 5.10 11.27 -4.98
N THR A 53 4.74 10.22 -5.72
CA THR A 53 5.62 9.58 -6.70
C THR A 53 5.38 10.19 -8.08
N SER A 54 6.45 10.59 -8.77
CA SER A 54 6.39 11.08 -10.16
C SER A 54 6.33 9.92 -11.16
N GLU A 55 5.44 8.94 -10.94
CA GLU A 55 5.18 7.92 -11.96
C GLU A 55 4.21 8.53 -12.98
N GLU A 56 4.56 8.48 -14.27
CA GLU A 56 3.59 8.79 -15.31
C GLU A 56 2.47 7.75 -15.24
N ILE A 57 1.20 8.19 -15.28
CA ILE A 57 0.04 7.30 -15.37
C ILE A 57 0.06 6.71 -16.78
N GLU A 58 0.77 5.61 -16.95
CA GLU A 58 0.94 4.93 -18.24
C GLU A 58 -0.23 3.98 -18.53
N ASP A 59 -0.91 3.47 -17.50
CA ASP A 59 -1.98 2.48 -17.61
C ASP A 59 -3.15 2.76 -16.64
N TYR A 60 -4.36 2.29 -16.97
CA TYR A 60 -5.55 2.31 -16.11
C TYR A 60 -5.26 1.73 -14.72
N SER A 61 -4.38 0.73 -14.66
CA SER A 61 -3.98 0.06 -13.42
C SER A 61 -3.27 1.00 -12.42
N ASP A 62 -2.74 2.14 -12.89
CA ASP A 62 -2.08 3.13 -12.03
C ASP A 62 -3.10 3.99 -11.27
N MET A 63 -4.29 4.22 -11.85
CA MET A 63 -5.38 4.94 -11.17
C MET A 63 -5.89 4.19 -9.93
N GLU A 64 -5.81 2.86 -9.93
CA GLU A 64 -6.21 2.04 -8.79
C GLU A 64 -5.31 2.29 -7.57
N TYR A 65 -4.01 2.57 -7.78
CA TYR A 65 -3.10 2.91 -6.68
C TYR A 65 -3.48 4.25 -6.04
N TYR A 66 -3.80 5.27 -6.85
CA TYR A 66 -4.29 6.55 -6.33
C TYR A 66 -5.63 6.41 -5.61
N ALA A 67 -6.53 5.57 -6.12
CA ALA A 67 -7.79 5.28 -5.46
C ALA A 67 -7.58 4.61 -4.10
N ALA A 68 -6.67 3.63 -4.02
CA ALA A 68 -6.31 2.96 -2.77
C ALA A 68 -5.75 3.94 -1.73
N GLU A 69 -4.85 4.85 -2.15
CA GLU A 69 -4.31 5.89 -1.28
C GLU A 69 -5.42 6.80 -0.75
N LYS A 70 -6.33 7.24 -1.63
CA LYS A 70 -7.45 8.12 -1.25
C LYS A 70 -8.39 7.43 -0.26
N LEU A 71 -8.70 6.14 -0.47
CA LEU A 71 -9.52 5.35 0.43
C LEU A 71 -8.85 5.20 1.80
N GLY A 72 -7.55 4.93 1.85
CA GLY A 72 -6.80 4.88 3.11
C GLY A 72 -6.88 6.19 3.89
N LYS A 73 -6.74 7.33 3.22
CA LYS A 73 -6.85 8.66 3.86
C LYS A 73 -8.27 9.00 4.33
N GLN A 74 -9.31 8.53 3.65
CA GLN A 74 -10.70 8.96 3.87
C GLN A 74 -11.51 8.02 4.73
N THR A 75 -11.45 6.72 4.42
CA THR A 75 -12.32 5.69 5.02
C THR A 75 -11.55 4.67 5.85
N GLY A 76 -10.28 4.43 5.51
CA GLY A 76 -9.51 3.33 6.07
C GLY A 76 -10.16 1.97 5.81
N ASN A 77 -10.08 1.05 6.77
CA ASN A 77 -10.65 -0.30 6.70
C ASN A 77 -10.15 -1.12 5.50
N CYS A 78 -8.88 -0.90 5.14
CA CYS A 78 -8.25 -1.48 3.96
C CYS A 78 -8.28 -3.02 3.93
N HIS A 79 -8.33 -3.67 5.09
CA HIS A 79 -8.46 -5.12 5.21
C HIS A 79 -9.81 -5.66 4.69
N VAL A 80 -10.89 -4.88 4.79
CA VAL A 80 -12.21 -5.24 4.24
C VAL A 80 -12.25 -4.92 2.76
N LEU A 81 -11.72 -3.76 2.36
CA LEU A 81 -11.71 -3.31 0.97
C LEU A 81 -10.88 -4.24 0.06
N TYR A 82 -9.84 -4.86 0.61
CA TYR A 82 -8.91 -5.73 -0.12
C TYR A 82 -8.80 -7.11 0.55
N SER A 83 -9.94 -7.77 0.77
CA SER A 83 -10.03 -9.08 1.44
C SER A 83 -9.35 -10.22 0.68
N GLU A 84 -9.17 -10.07 -0.64
CA GLU A 84 -8.44 -11.04 -1.50
C GLU A 84 -6.95 -11.12 -1.16
N CYS A 85 -6.42 -10.12 -0.45
CA CYS A 85 -5.09 -10.19 0.09
C CYS A 85 -5.10 -10.83 1.49
N SER A 86 -4.50 -12.01 1.59
CA SER A 86 -4.37 -12.74 2.86
C SER A 86 -3.29 -12.19 3.80
N PHE A 87 -2.49 -11.23 3.31
CA PHE A 87 -1.34 -10.67 4.00
C PHE A 87 -1.49 -9.16 4.22
N SER A 88 -0.94 -8.64 5.32
CA SER A 88 -0.81 -7.20 5.51
C SER A 88 0.64 -6.90 5.83
N LEU A 89 1.30 -6.21 4.89
CA LEU A 89 2.67 -5.73 5.09
C LEU A 89 2.72 -4.82 6.32
N VAL A 90 1.74 -3.94 6.50
CA VAL A 90 1.67 -3.00 7.63
C VAL A 90 1.55 -3.73 8.98
N SER A 91 0.81 -4.85 9.04
CA SER A 91 0.66 -5.65 10.27
C SER A 91 1.96 -6.32 10.73
N THR A 92 2.90 -6.58 9.81
CA THR A 92 4.21 -7.16 10.14
C THR A 92 5.09 -6.16 10.87
N PHE A 93 4.98 -4.87 10.52
CA PHE A 93 5.78 -3.81 11.12
C PHE A 93 5.16 -3.19 12.37
N THR A 94 3.82 -3.12 12.45
CA THR A 94 3.11 -2.62 13.65
C THR A 94 3.11 -3.59 14.83
N LYS A 95 3.39 -4.89 14.61
CA LYS A 95 3.56 -5.89 15.67
C LYS A 95 4.92 -5.84 16.37
N LEU A 96 5.85 -4.99 15.93
CA LEU A 96 7.06 -4.65 16.67
C LEU A 96 6.72 -3.52 17.66
N LYS A 97 6.16 -3.90 18.81
CA LYS A 97 5.96 -3.00 19.94
C LYS A 97 6.54 -3.62 21.20
#